data_AF-R6YY01-F1
#
_entry.id   AF-R6YY01-F1
#
_cell.length_a   1.000
_cell.length_b   1.000
_cell.length_c   1.000
_cell.angle_alpha   90.00
_cell.angle_beta   90.00
_cell.angle_gamma   90.00
#
_symmetry.space_group_name_H-M   'P 1'
#
loop_
_entity.id
_entity.type
_entity.pdbx_description
1 polymer ?
#
loop_
_entity_poly.entity_id
_entity_poly.type
_entity_poly.pdbx_seq_one_letter_code
_entity_poly.pdbx_strand_id
1 'polypeptide(L)' 'MVAELTDLYLDEKGEIVRADGPLRFFLDKIVKLNLRKRLAVTELTIAGRKQTAVFGIRLRREELQR' A
#
# COMPACT_ATOMS: atom_id res chain seq x y z
N MET A 1 4.53 6.33 12.23
CA MET A 1 3.18 6.87 11.95
C MET A 1 2.30 5.75 11.43
N VAL A 2 1.05 5.65 11.88
CA VAL A 2 0.04 4.74 11.31
C VAL A 2 -0.93 5.59 10.49
N ALA A 3 -1.02 5.31 9.20
CA ALA A 3 -1.93 6.01 8.29
C ALA A 3 -3.25 5.24 8.13
N GLU A 4 -4.28 5.94 7.66
CA GLU A 4 -5.60 5.34 7.41
C GLU A 4 -5.55 4.16 6.42
N LEU A 5 -6.61 3.35 6.45
CA LEU A 5 -6.74 2.15 5.64
C LEU A 5 -6.74 2.49 4.14
N THR A 6 -6.01 1.72 3.34
CA THR A 6 -6.02 1.81 1.87
C THR A 6 -6.56 0.52 1.26
N ASP A 7 -7.51 0.62 0.34
CA ASP A 7 -7.90 -0.50 -0.53
C ASP A 7 -6.83 -0.71 -1.60
N LEU A 8 -6.27 -1.92 -1.68
CA LEU A 8 -5.32 -2.33 -2.73
C LEU A 8 -5.99 -3.31 -3.68
N TYR A 9 -5.96 -2.97 -4.95
CA TYR A 9 -6.40 -3.82 -6.05
C TYR A 9 -5.17 -4.50 -6.63
N LEU A 10 -5.20 -5.83 -6.60
CA LEU A 10 -4.12 -6.65 -7.11
C LEU A 10 -4.56 -7.38 -8.38
N ASP A 11 -3.62 -7.55 -9.31
CA ASP A 11 -3.80 -8.45 -10.44
C ASP A 11 -3.70 -9.92 -10.02
N GLU A 12 -3.81 -10.84 -10.99
CA GLU A 12 -3.71 -12.29 -10.76
C GLU A 12 -2.32 -12.73 -10.27
N LYS A 13 -1.28 -11.93 -10.51
CA LYS A 13 0.10 -12.19 -10.08
C LYS A 13 0.38 -11.61 -8.69
N GLY A 14 -0.55 -10.84 -8.14
CA GLY A 14 -0.42 -10.18 -6.84
C GLY A 14 0.28 -8.82 -6.89
N GLU A 15 0.48 -8.27 -8.09
CA GLU A 15 1.03 -6.93 -8.31
C GLU A 15 -0.04 -5.87 -8.06
N ILE A 16 0.36 -4.73 -7.49
CA ILE A 16 -0.57 -3.62 -7.21
C ILE A 16 -0.89 -2.90 -8.53
N VAL A 17 -2.16 -2.91 -8.93
CA VAL A 17 -2.64 -2.17 -10.12
C VAL A 17 -3.36 -0.87 -9.75
N ARG A 18 -3.96 -0.81 -8.55
CA ARG A 18 -4.63 0.39 -8.04
C ARG A 18 -4.60 0.45 -6.52
N ALA A 19 -4.61 1.66 -5.98
CA ALA A 19 -4.76 1.92 -4.56
C ALA A 19 -5.74 3.07 -4.31
N ASP A 20 -6.72 2.83 -3.44
CA ASP A 20 -7.71 3.81 -3.02
C ASP A 20 -7.50 4.10 -1.52
N GLY A 21 -6.85 5.22 -1.22
CA GLY A 21 -6.50 5.64 0.14
C GLY A 21 -5.16 6.36 0.20
N PRO A 22 -4.65 6.68 1.41
CA PRO A 22 -3.41 7.44 1.60
C PRO A 22 -2.18 6.82 0.94
N LEU A 23 -2.11 5.48 0.86
CA LEU A 23 -0.97 4.79 0.27
C LEU A 23 -0.83 5.03 -1.25
N ARG A 24 -1.90 5.49 -1.94
CA ARG A 24 -1.87 5.76 -3.39
C ARG A 24 -0.78 6.75 -3.80
N PHE A 25 -0.41 7.66 -2.90
CA PHE A 25 0.60 8.70 -3.16
C PHE A 25 2.04 8.21 -2.92
N PHE A 26 2.21 6.99 -2.41
CA PHE A 26 3.49 6.47 -1.95
C PHE A 26 3.76 5.04 -2.44
N LEU A 27 3.11 4.60 -3.53
CA LEU A 27 3.25 3.24 -4.05
C LEU A 27 4.71 2.92 -4.44
N ASP A 28 5.41 3.88 -5.03
CA ASP A 28 6.83 3.79 -5.41
C ASP A 28 7.78 3.78 -4.20
N LYS A 29 7.26 4.10 -3.01
CA LYS A 29 8.02 4.12 -1.74
C LYS A 29 7.76 2.89 -0.88
N ILE A 30 6.93 1.94 -1.35
CA ILE A 30 6.70 0.68 -0.63
C ILE A 30 7.98 -0.15 -0.64
N VAL A 31 8.55 -0.36 0.54
CA VAL A 31 9.73 -1.21 0.73
C VAL A 31 9.36 -2.62 1.20
N LYS A 32 8.14 -2.78 1.73
CA LYS A 32 7.64 -4.10 2.16
C LYS A 32 6.12 -4.14 2.12
N LEU A 33 5.60 -5.18 1.46
CA LEU A 33 4.17 -5.50 1.44
C LEU A 33 3.93 -6.81 2.17
N ASN A 34 3.04 -6.81 3.16
CA ASN A 34 2.65 -8.02 3.88
C ASN A 34 1.14 -8.26 3.74
N LEU A 35 0.78 -9.04 2.71
CA LEU A 35 -0.60 -9.35 2.38
C LEU A 35 -1.32 -10.14 3.48
N ARG A 36 -0.61 -11.00 4.22
CA ARG A 36 -1.16 -11.81 5.33
C ARG A 36 -1.50 -10.95 6.54
N LYS A 37 -0.59 -10.05 6.93
CA LYS A 37 -0.80 -9.13 8.06
C LYS A 37 -1.62 -7.90 7.68
N ARG A 38 -1.95 -7.71 6.40
CA ARG A 38 -2.72 -6.58 5.89
C ARG A 38 -2.01 -5.24 6.14
N LEU A 39 -0.69 -5.20 5.89
CA LEU A 39 0.14 -4.01 6.09
C LEU A 39 1.04 -3.72 4.88
N ALA A 40 1.24 -2.44 4.59
CA ALA A 40 2.28 -1.94 3.70
C ALA A 40 3.22 -1.02 4.48
N VAL A 41 4.51 -1.08 4.17
CA VAL A 41 5.55 -0.29 4.82
C VAL A 41 6.23 0.56 3.76
N THR A 42 6.32 1.87 4.00
CA THR A 42 6.99 2.82 3.10
C THR A 42 8.14 3.51 3.80
N GLU A 43 9.19 3.84 3.06
CA GLU A 43 10.23 4.78 3.51
C GLU A 43 9.96 6.18 2.94
N LEU A 44 9.79 7.15 3.84
CA LEU A 44 9.52 8.55 3.51
C LEU A 44 10.63 9.43 4.06
N THR A 45 10.90 10.55 3.40
CA THR A 45 11.75 11.60 3.97
C THR A 45 10.83 12.72 4.47
N ILE A 46 10.80 12.93 5.78
CA ILE A 46 9.98 13.96 6.42
C ILE A 46 10.94 14.88 7.17
N ALA A 47 10.90 16.18 6.86
CA ALA A 47 11.80 17.19 7.44
C ALA A 47 13.30 16.78 7.36
N GLY A 48 13.73 16.25 6.22
CA GLY A 48 15.10 15.82 5.98
C GLY A 48 15.52 14.52 6.69
N ARG A 49 14.61 13.85 7.41
CA ARG A 49 14.88 12.58 8.10
C ARG A 49 14.14 11.44 7.42
N LYS A 50 14.83 10.32 7.20
CA LYS A 50 14.19 9.07 6.78
C LYS A 50 13.32 8.55 7.92
N GLN A 51 12.08 8.24 7.61
CA GLN A 51 11.11 7.65 8.51
C GLN A 51 10.34 6.55 7.82
N THR A 52 9.97 5.54 8.59
CA THR A 52 9.11 4.46 8.14
C THR A 52 7.65 4.78 8.50
N ALA A 53 6.77 4.67 7.51
CA ALA A 53 5.33 4.74 7.72
C ALA A 53 4.70 3.36 7.47
N VAL A 54 3.72 3.01 8.29
CA VAL A 54 2.99 1.75 8.18
C VAL A 54 1.53 2.07 7.83
N PHE A 55 1.05 1.48 6.75
CA PHE A 55 -0.30 1.63 6.25
C PHE A 55 -1.06 0.33 6.46
N GLY A 56 -2.27 0.42 7.00
CA GLY A 56 -3.24 -0.67 6.93
C GLY A 56 -3.70 -0.83 5.49
N ILE A 57 -3.80 -2.06 5.00
CA ILE A 57 -4.30 -2.34 3.65
C ILE A 57 -5.46 -3.34 3.68
N ARG A 58 -6.44 -3.14 2.80
CA ARG A 58 -7.51 -4.10 2.52
C ARG A 58 -7.35 -4.57 1.08
N LEU A 59 -7.26 -5.87 0.88
CA LEU A 59 -7.14 -6.41 -0.48
C LEU A 59 -8.51 -6.48 -1.12
N ARG A 60 -8.59 -5.92 -2.32
CA ARG A 60 -9.68 -6.10 -3.26
C ARG A 60 -9.11 -6.90 -4.42
N ARG A 61 -9.83 -7.94 -4.84
CA ARG A 61 -9.59 -8.47 -6.18
C ARG A 61 -10.22 -7.48 -7.14
N GLU A 62 -9.51 -7.13 -8.21
CA GLU A 62 -10.25 -6.68 -9.38
C GLU A 62 -11.19 -7.83 -9.73
N GLU A 63 -12.49 -7.60 -9.60
CA GLU A 63 -13.42 -8.33 -10.43
C GLU A 63 -13.01 -7.93 -11.84
N LEU A 64 -12.24 -8.79 -12.51
CA LEU A 64 -12.10 -8.75 -13.95
C LEU A 64 -13.54 -8.65 -14.47
N GLN A 65 -13.93 -7.44 -14.86
CA GLN A 65 -15.14 -7.25 -15.66
C GLN A 65 -14.84 -8.02 -16.95
N ARG A 66 -15.37 -9.24 -16.99
CA ARG A 66 -15.44 -10.08 -18.18
C ARG A 66 -16.16 -9.34 -19.30
#